data_AF-A0A8H4NZ14-F1
#
_entry.id   AF-A0A8H4NZ14-F1
#
_cell.length_a   1.000
_cell.length_b   1.000
_cell.length_c   1.000
_cell.angle_alpha   90.00
_cell.angle_beta   90.00
_cell.angle_gamma   90.00
#
_symmetry.space_group_name_H-M   'P 1'
#
loop_
_entity.id
_entity.type
_entity.pdbx_description
1 polymer ?
#
loop_
_entity_poly.entity_id
_entity_poly.type
_entity_poly.pdbx_seq_one_letter_code
_entity_poly.pdbx_strand_id
1 'polypeptide(L)'
;MNTAPTSRLGQLPSYVRIWVRHGHFGKKKDGRGFPPPEGHGEDIWVFGHRRTNQIIYSFDKTLNGFHDLKQLPFNGKKTKPAKLRKDYWSPFAHISFPAGQGSIGRSVFQKLRELKHLHEVAWDDDFRYKNPEEFSEADRKRVAQQKEKGNMNHRPIRTREERGVALNAQKPNSIADIASVLSGAGRGNKIVLSEDAEGAEKKLLDVKVSWANDQDREYAQKWSENVTHGLFEKPSYISNEPEKKEEEKAPEPVAE
;
A
#
# COMPACT_ATOMS: atom_id res chain seq x y z
N MET A 1 67.52 -33.42 -13.98
CA MET A 1 67.29 -32.00 -13.62
C MET A 1 65.90 -31.91 -13.02
N ASN A 2 65.83 -31.69 -11.71
CA ASN A 2 64.60 -31.71 -10.93
C ASN A 2 64.05 -30.28 -10.86
N THR A 3 62.82 -30.06 -11.31
CA THR A 3 62.07 -28.82 -11.03
C THR A 3 61.17 -29.07 -9.83
N ALA A 4 61.40 -28.32 -8.75
CA ALA A 4 60.58 -28.37 -7.54
C ALA A 4 59.20 -27.72 -7.79
N PRO A 5 58.11 -28.25 -7.20
CA PRO A 5 56.82 -27.57 -7.20
C PRO A 5 56.86 -26.37 -6.27
N THR A 6 56.56 -25.19 -6.80
CA THR A 6 56.38 -23.96 -6.03
C THR A 6 55.12 -24.05 -5.16
N SER A 7 55.30 -24.01 -3.85
CA SER A 7 54.19 -23.94 -2.89
C SER A 7 53.46 -22.60 -3.01
N ARG A 8 52.21 -22.62 -3.46
CA ARG A 8 51.31 -21.46 -3.37
C ARG A 8 50.81 -21.31 -1.93
N LEU A 9 51.54 -20.57 -1.10
CA LEU A 9 51.00 -20.00 0.14
C LEU A 9 49.93 -18.96 -0.24
N GLY A 10 48.67 -19.37 -0.28
CA GLY A 10 47.58 -18.45 -0.65
C GLY A 10 46.16 -19.01 -0.73
N GLN A 11 45.95 -20.32 -0.53
CA GLN A 11 44.61 -20.89 -0.40
C GLN A 11 44.33 -21.24 1.05
N LEU A 12 43.86 -20.26 1.82
CA LEU A 12 43.11 -20.58 3.02
C LEU A 12 41.84 -21.36 2.61
N PRO A 13 41.54 -22.51 3.25
CA PRO A 13 40.34 -23.27 2.95
C PRO A 13 39.09 -22.40 3.07
N SER A 14 38.14 -22.57 2.14
CA SER A 14 36.86 -21.85 2.09
C SER A 14 36.08 -21.88 3.42
N TYR A 15 36.34 -22.89 4.25
CA TYR A 15 35.74 -23.05 5.58
C TYR A 15 36.12 -21.93 6.57
N VAL A 16 37.30 -21.34 6.45
CA VAL A 16 37.75 -20.25 7.35
C VAL A 16 37.02 -18.93 7.06
N ARG A 17 36.55 -18.72 5.82
CA ARG A 17 35.72 -17.55 5.47
C ARG A 17 34.27 -17.65 5.96
N ILE A 18 33.79 -18.85 6.29
CA ILE A 18 32.42 -19.08 6.77
C ILE A 18 32.28 -18.66 8.25
N TRP A 19 33.37 -18.75 9.02
CA TRP A 19 33.37 -18.38 10.44
C TRP A 19 33.51 -16.88 10.71
N VAL A 20 34.07 -16.10 9.77
CA VAL A 20 34.19 -14.64 9.93
C VAL A 20 32.86 -13.91 9.67
N ARG A 21 31.90 -14.55 8.98
CA ARG A 21 30.55 -13.96 8.74
C ARG A 21 29.59 -14.04 9.93
N HIS A 22 29.92 -14.80 10.97
CA HIS A 22 29.08 -14.96 12.17
C HIS A 22 29.38 -13.93 13.28
N GLY A 23 30.31 -13.00 13.06
CA GLY A 23 30.74 -12.00 14.05
C GLY A 23 30.06 -10.61 13.96
N HIS A 24 29.00 -10.46 13.16
CA HIS A 24 28.21 -9.22 13.07
C HIS A 24 26.86 -9.32 13.77
N PHE A 25 26.78 -10.01 14.91
CA PHE A 25 25.76 -9.68 15.90
C PHE A 25 26.19 -8.39 16.58
N GLY A 26 26.07 -7.27 15.85
CA GLY A 26 26.11 -5.95 16.49
C GLY A 26 25.16 -5.99 17.67
N LYS A 27 25.59 -5.45 18.82
CA LYS A 27 24.72 -5.28 19.99
C LYS A 27 23.36 -4.81 19.49
N LYS A 28 22.28 -5.53 19.80
CA LYS A 28 20.92 -4.99 19.62
C LYS A 28 20.95 -3.65 20.33
N LYS A 29 20.98 -2.55 19.57
CA LYS A 29 20.85 -1.22 20.16
C LYS A 29 19.54 -1.28 20.93
N ASP A 30 19.57 -0.95 22.22
CA ASP A 30 18.35 -0.75 22.98
C ASP A 30 17.47 0.19 22.15
N GLY A 31 16.31 -0.31 21.73
CA GLY A 31 15.47 0.25 20.67
C GLY A 31 14.82 1.59 21.00
N ARG A 32 15.43 2.39 21.88
CA ARG A 32 15.09 3.78 22.14
C ARG A 32 15.65 4.63 20.99
N GLY A 33 15.10 4.44 19.80
CA GLY A 33 15.18 5.43 18.75
C GLY A 33 14.53 6.75 19.21
N PHE A 34 14.71 7.82 18.44
CA PHE A 34 14.03 9.08 18.69
C PHE A 34 12.52 8.81 18.86
N PRO A 35 11.89 9.24 19.96
CA PRO A 35 10.47 9.02 20.16
C PRO A 35 9.73 9.66 18.99
N PRO A 36 8.75 8.96 18.40
CA PRO A 36 7.94 9.57 17.35
C PRO A 36 7.28 10.85 17.89
N PRO A 37 7.01 11.84 17.03
CA PRO A 37 6.18 12.98 17.42
C PRO A 37 4.86 12.52 18.03
N GLU A 38 4.30 13.33 18.93
CA GLU A 38 2.99 13.09 19.51
C GLU A 38 1.93 12.96 18.40
N GLY A 39 0.99 12.02 18.55
CA GLY A 39 -0.02 11.74 17.53
C GLY A 39 0.47 10.96 16.30
N HIS A 40 1.79 10.73 16.14
CA HIS A 40 2.29 10.09 14.93
C HIS A 40 1.87 8.62 14.81
N GLY A 41 1.13 8.33 13.74
CA GLY A 41 0.58 7.00 13.47
C GLY A 41 -0.84 6.79 14.01
N GLU A 42 -1.45 7.79 14.63
CA GLU A 42 -2.87 7.73 15.03
C GLU A 42 -3.80 7.89 13.83
N ASP A 43 -3.33 8.55 12.78
CA ASP A 43 -4.07 8.70 11.53
C ASP A 43 -3.27 8.12 10.35
N ILE A 44 -3.96 7.35 9.51
CA ILE A 44 -3.45 6.87 8.23
C ILE A 44 -4.38 7.34 7.12
N TRP A 45 -3.85 8.13 6.21
CA TRP A 45 -4.53 8.62 5.03
C TRP A 45 -4.21 7.75 3.82
N VAL A 46 -5.24 7.33 3.11
CA VAL A 46 -5.12 6.52 1.89
C VAL A 46 -5.55 7.35 0.69
N PHE A 47 -4.60 7.65 -0.18
CA PHE A 47 -4.80 8.46 -1.38
C PHE A 47 -4.94 7.56 -2.59
N GLY A 48 -5.96 7.85 -3.38
CA GLY A 48 -6.24 7.16 -4.64
C GLY A 48 -6.03 8.11 -5.81
N HIS A 49 -5.40 7.61 -6.87
CA HIS A 49 -5.34 8.31 -8.14
C HIS A 49 -6.67 8.13 -8.90
N ARG A 50 -7.40 9.22 -9.14
CA ARG A 50 -8.78 9.21 -9.70
C ARG A 50 -8.95 8.39 -10.99
N ARG A 51 -7.94 8.35 -11.85
CA ARG A 51 -8.01 7.64 -13.15
C ARG A 51 -7.36 6.26 -13.20
N THR A 52 -6.30 6.03 -12.43
CA THR A 52 -5.45 4.84 -12.56
C THR A 52 -5.58 3.91 -11.38
N ASN A 53 -6.35 4.29 -10.35
CA ASN A 53 -6.56 3.53 -9.12
C ASN A 53 -5.25 3.15 -8.40
N GLN A 54 -4.17 3.92 -8.64
CA GLN A 54 -2.94 3.81 -7.86
C GLN A 54 -3.18 4.31 -6.44
N ILE A 55 -2.48 3.69 -5.48
CA ILE A 55 -2.66 3.96 -4.06
C ILE A 55 -1.37 4.46 -3.43
N ILE A 56 -1.50 5.40 -2.51
CA ILE A 56 -0.42 5.91 -1.67
C ILE A 56 -0.94 5.97 -0.24
N TYR A 57 -0.17 5.45 0.71
CA TYR A 57 -0.46 5.56 2.14
C TYR A 57 0.41 6.64 2.77
N SER A 58 -0.17 7.53 3.56
CA SER A 58 0.57 8.56 4.31
C SER A 58 0.05 8.65 5.74
N PHE A 59 0.90 9.12 6.66
CA PHE A 59 0.45 9.57 7.97
C PHE A 59 -0.08 11.01 7.93
N ASP A 60 0.32 11.77 6.91
CA ASP A 60 -0.05 13.16 6.74
C ASP A 60 -1.36 13.29 5.93
N LYS A 61 -2.17 14.28 6.29
CA LYS A 61 -3.40 14.65 5.55
C LYS A 61 -3.10 15.16 4.12
N THR A 62 -1.84 15.45 3.80
CA THR A 62 -1.42 15.91 2.49
C THR A 62 -0.24 15.08 1.98
N LEU A 63 -0.17 14.89 0.66
CA LEU A 63 0.91 14.12 0.04
C LEU A 63 2.20 14.95 -0.08
N ASN A 64 3.31 14.34 0.34
CA ASN A 64 4.65 14.82 0.08
C ASN A 64 5.11 14.35 -1.31
N GLY A 65 5.32 15.30 -2.22
CA GLY A 65 5.67 15.02 -3.62
C GLY A 65 6.89 14.12 -3.82
N PHE A 66 7.90 14.17 -2.93
CA PHE A 66 9.12 13.37 -3.07
C PHE A 66 9.01 12.02 -2.37
N HIS A 67 8.57 12.01 -1.11
CA HIS A 67 8.53 10.77 -0.31
C HIS A 67 7.42 9.83 -0.77
N ASP A 68 6.25 10.36 -1.12
CA ASP A 68 5.11 9.54 -1.51
C ASP A 68 5.22 9.00 -2.93
N LEU A 69 5.92 9.73 -3.81
CA LEU A 69 6.17 9.25 -5.18
C LEU A 69 7.07 8.00 -5.21
N LYS A 70 7.85 7.75 -4.15
CA LYS A 70 8.67 6.52 -4.02
C LYS A 70 7.83 5.27 -3.80
N GLN A 71 6.58 5.42 -3.36
CA GLN A 71 5.67 4.29 -3.18
C GLN A 71 5.21 3.66 -4.51
N LEU A 72 5.32 4.39 -5.62
CA LEU A 72 4.88 3.93 -6.93
C LEU A 72 6.03 3.22 -7.66
N PRO A 73 5.91 1.92 -7.97
CA PRO A 73 6.91 1.20 -8.76
C PRO A 73 6.86 1.61 -10.24
N PHE A 74 7.89 1.21 -10.98
CA PHE A 74 7.91 1.36 -12.44
C PHE A 74 7.33 0.11 -13.10
N ASN A 75 6.06 0.17 -13.48
CA ASN A 75 5.34 -0.94 -14.11
C ASN A 75 5.38 -0.89 -15.66
N GLY A 76 6.11 0.05 -16.25
CA GLY A 76 6.17 0.26 -17.69
C GLY A 76 6.28 1.73 -18.11
N LYS A 77 6.37 1.98 -19.43
CA LYS A 77 6.38 3.35 -19.96
C LYS A 77 5.05 4.03 -19.63
N LYS A 78 5.11 5.28 -19.14
CA LYS A 78 3.93 6.10 -18.77
C LYS A 78 3.06 5.55 -17.64
N THR A 79 3.50 4.54 -16.89
CA THR A 79 2.73 4.00 -15.75
C THR A 79 3.01 4.72 -14.43
N LYS A 80 4.19 5.32 -14.27
CA LYS A 80 4.57 6.14 -13.10
C LYS A 80 4.54 7.64 -13.47
N PRO A 81 3.79 8.49 -12.75
CA PRO A 81 3.80 9.92 -13.00
C PRO A 81 5.15 10.55 -12.61
N ALA A 82 5.54 11.64 -13.27
CA ALA A 82 6.77 12.36 -12.93
C ALA A 82 6.66 13.16 -11.62
N LYS A 83 5.44 13.62 -11.28
CA LYS A 83 5.12 14.34 -10.05
C LYS A 83 3.69 14.04 -9.61
N LEU A 84 3.43 14.13 -8.30
CA LEU A 84 2.08 14.02 -7.75
C LEU A 84 1.32 15.32 -7.99
N ARG A 85 0.29 15.28 -8.85
CA ARG A 85 -0.56 16.45 -9.13
C ARG A 85 -1.80 16.44 -8.22
N LYS A 86 -2.12 17.58 -7.62
CA LYS A 86 -3.21 17.73 -6.63
C LYS A 86 -4.59 17.35 -7.16
N ASP A 87 -4.82 17.49 -8.46
CA ASP A 87 -6.11 17.20 -9.11
C ASP A 87 -6.38 15.71 -9.31
N TYR A 88 -5.32 14.91 -9.46
CA TYR A 88 -5.46 13.46 -9.66
C TYR A 88 -5.46 12.66 -8.37
N TRP A 89 -4.86 13.19 -7.31
CA TRP A 89 -4.69 12.49 -6.04
C TRP A 89 -5.63 13.08 -5.00
N SER A 90 -6.52 12.25 -4.49
CA SER A 90 -7.44 12.61 -3.41
C SER A 90 -7.49 11.51 -2.36
N PRO A 91 -7.63 11.86 -1.06
CA PRO A 91 -7.85 10.85 -0.03
C PRO A 91 -9.20 10.17 -0.31
N PHE A 92 -9.25 8.85 -0.24
CA PHE A 92 -10.51 8.10 -0.35
C PHE A 92 -10.83 7.30 0.91
N ALA A 93 -9.84 7.06 1.77
CA ALA A 93 -10.03 6.48 3.08
C ALA A 93 -9.12 7.17 4.12
N HIS A 94 -9.60 7.25 5.35
CA HIS A 94 -8.87 7.72 6.53
C HIS A 94 -9.12 6.73 7.66
N ILE A 95 -8.05 6.13 8.16
CA ILE A 95 -8.07 5.17 9.26
C ILE A 95 -7.59 5.92 10.50
N SER A 96 -8.46 6.03 11.49
CA SER A 96 -8.21 6.76 12.73
C SER A 96 -8.18 5.79 13.91
N PHE A 97 -7.09 5.83 14.66
CA PHE A 97 -6.86 5.06 15.87
C PHE A 97 -7.14 5.93 17.11
N PRO A 98 -7.52 5.31 18.24
CA PRO A 98 -7.66 6.04 19.50
C PRO A 98 -6.38 6.78 19.91
N ALA A 99 -6.54 7.92 20.58
CA ALA A 99 -5.42 8.73 21.05
C ALA A 99 -4.43 7.92 21.91
N GLY A 100 -3.14 8.11 21.68
CA GLY A 100 -2.06 7.35 22.32
C GLY A 100 -1.75 6.00 21.67
N GLN A 101 -2.54 5.53 20.69
CA GLN A 101 -2.34 4.24 20.02
C GLN A 101 -1.54 4.32 18.71
N GLY A 102 -0.80 5.41 18.47
CA GLY A 102 0.01 5.59 17.24
C GLY A 102 1.10 4.51 17.03
N SER A 103 1.48 3.76 18.06
CA SER A 103 2.35 2.58 17.90
C SER A 103 1.69 1.42 17.15
N ILE A 104 0.38 1.26 17.32
CA ILE A 104 -0.43 0.26 16.62
C ILE A 104 -0.66 0.71 15.19
N GLY A 105 -1.03 1.97 14.97
CA GLY A 105 -1.23 2.47 13.61
C GLY A 105 0.05 2.44 12.75
N ARG A 106 1.24 2.67 13.33
CA ARG A 106 2.51 2.43 12.61
C ARG A 106 2.73 0.97 12.21
N SER A 107 2.32 0.03 13.06
CA SER A 107 2.34 -1.41 12.73
C SER A 107 1.40 -1.71 11.58
N VAL A 108 0.16 -1.20 11.63
CA VAL A 108 -0.83 -1.35 10.56
C VAL A 108 -0.32 -0.75 9.25
N PHE A 109 0.21 0.49 9.29
CA PHE A 109 0.79 1.16 8.14
C PHE A 109 1.90 0.34 7.49
N GLN A 110 2.80 -0.23 8.29
CA GLN A 110 3.85 -1.10 7.79
C GLN A 110 3.26 -2.31 7.04
N LYS A 111 2.24 -2.98 7.60
CA LYS A 111 1.59 -4.14 6.96
C LYS A 111 0.89 -3.78 5.65
N LEU A 112 0.17 -2.66 5.62
CA LEU A 112 -0.46 -2.17 4.39
C LEU A 112 0.57 -1.88 3.30
N ARG A 113 1.72 -1.33 3.67
CA ARG A 113 2.83 -1.06 2.73
C ARG A 113 3.51 -2.33 2.25
N GLU A 114 3.67 -3.32 3.12
CA GLU A 114 4.20 -4.64 2.77
C GLU A 114 3.27 -5.36 1.79
N LEU A 115 1.96 -5.40 2.08
CA LEU A 115 0.96 -6.04 1.21
C LEU A 115 0.85 -5.36 -0.15
N LYS A 116 0.78 -4.02 -0.19
CA LYS A 116 0.79 -3.28 -1.47
C LYS A 116 2.02 -3.62 -2.31
N HIS A 117 3.20 -3.71 -1.68
CA HIS A 117 4.41 -4.08 -2.42
C HIS A 117 4.34 -5.51 -2.96
N LEU A 118 3.81 -6.45 -2.19
CA LEU A 118 3.59 -7.82 -2.63
C LEU A 118 2.61 -7.90 -3.81
N HIS A 119 1.49 -7.18 -3.76
CA HIS A 119 0.52 -7.12 -4.87
C HIS A 119 1.13 -6.58 -6.18
N GLU A 120 2.16 -5.73 -6.08
CA GLU A 120 2.84 -5.15 -7.24
C GLU A 120 3.98 -6.03 -7.77
N VAL A 121 4.63 -6.84 -6.92
CA VAL A 121 5.86 -7.58 -7.25
C VAL A 121 5.66 -9.10 -7.36
N ALA A 122 4.84 -9.68 -6.48
CA ALA A 122 4.68 -11.12 -6.31
C ALA A 122 3.26 -11.57 -6.69
N TRP A 123 2.91 -11.39 -7.96
CA TRP A 123 1.62 -11.80 -8.53
C TRP A 123 1.74 -13.12 -9.30
N ASP A 124 0.63 -13.88 -9.31
CA ASP A 124 0.57 -15.19 -9.95
C ASP A 124 0.51 -15.13 -11.48
N ASP A 125 0.88 -16.23 -12.12
CA ASP A 125 0.86 -16.36 -13.58
C ASP A 125 -0.52 -16.11 -14.20
N ASP A 126 -1.60 -16.31 -13.44
CA ASP A 126 -2.97 -15.96 -13.83
C ASP A 126 -3.14 -14.47 -14.15
N PHE A 127 -2.38 -13.59 -13.49
CA PHE A 127 -2.39 -12.16 -13.76
C PHE A 127 -1.89 -11.81 -15.17
N ARG A 128 -1.24 -12.74 -15.88
CA ARG A 128 -0.87 -12.53 -17.29
C ARG A 128 -2.08 -12.57 -18.22
N TYR A 129 -3.19 -13.18 -17.80
CA TYR A 129 -4.38 -13.38 -18.63
C TYR A 129 -5.48 -12.37 -18.30
N LYS A 130 -6.21 -11.90 -19.31
CA LYS A 130 -7.33 -10.97 -19.12
C LYS A 130 -8.44 -11.62 -18.30
N ASN A 131 -9.12 -10.81 -17.49
CA ASN A 131 -10.36 -11.23 -16.84
C ASN A 131 -11.51 -11.18 -17.86
N PRO A 132 -12.57 -11.99 -17.71
CA PRO A 132 -13.72 -11.97 -18.64
C PRO A 132 -14.34 -10.58 -18.82
N GLU A 133 -14.34 -9.76 -17.76
CA GLU A 133 -14.82 -8.38 -17.75
C GLU A 133 -13.98 -7.44 -18.62
N GLU A 134 -12.70 -7.76 -18.82
CA GLU A 134 -11.75 -6.96 -19.62
C GLU A 134 -11.72 -7.38 -21.10
N PHE A 135 -12.48 -8.40 -21.50
CA PHE A 135 -12.42 -8.91 -22.86
C PHE A 135 -12.91 -7.86 -23.85
N SER A 136 -12.08 -7.58 -24.86
CA SER A 136 -12.52 -6.85 -26.04
C SER A 136 -13.45 -7.71 -26.90
N GLU A 137 -14.17 -7.11 -27.84
CA GLU A 137 -14.99 -7.86 -28.80
C GLU A 137 -14.15 -8.84 -29.64
N ALA A 138 -12.93 -8.43 -30.00
CA ALA A 138 -11.99 -9.29 -30.71
C ALA A 138 -11.55 -10.48 -29.85
N ASP A 139 -11.31 -10.25 -28.56
CA ASP A 139 -10.96 -11.30 -27.61
C ASP A 139 -12.12 -12.29 -27.43
N ARG A 140 -13.36 -11.80 -27.29
CA ARG A 140 -14.57 -12.64 -27.24
C ARG A 140 -14.71 -13.53 -28.48
N LYS A 141 -14.51 -12.97 -29.68
CA LYS A 141 -14.54 -13.72 -30.95
C LYS A 141 -13.45 -14.79 -31.00
N ARG A 142 -12.22 -14.48 -30.58
CA ARG A 142 -11.11 -15.46 -30.51
C ARG A 142 -11.40 -16.59 -29.53
N VAL A 143 -11.94 -16.28 -28.36
CA VAL A 143 -12.34 -17.28 -27.35
C VAL A 143 -13.41 -18.21 -27.93
N ALA A 144 -14.43 -17.67 -28.61
CA ALA A 144 -15.46 -18.49 -29.26
C ALA A 144 -14.87 -19.42 -30.34
N GLN A 145 -13.99 -18.91 -31.21
CA GLN A 145 -13.31 -19.71 -32.24
C GLN A 145 -12.44 -20.81 -31.63
N GLN A 146 -11.74 -20.54 -30.52
CA GLN A 146 -10.93 -21.54 -29.83
C GLN A 146 -11.80 -22.61 -29.15
N LYS A 147 -12.96 -22.20 -28.63
CA LYS A 147 -13.96 -23.11 -28.07
C LYS A 147 -14.51 -24.07 -29.14
N GLU A 148 -14.83 -23.56 -30.32
CA GLU A 148 -15.25 -24.37 -31.47
C GLU A 148 -14.16 -25.35 -31.92
N LYS A 149 -12.89 -24.94 -31.83
CA LYS A 149 -11.71 -25.79 -32.09
C LYS A 149 -11.40 -26.79 -30.97
N GLY A 150 -12.22 -26.86 -29.91
CA GLY A 150 -12.06 -27.78 -28.79
C GLY A 150 -11.20 -27.28 -27.63
N ASN A 151 -10.66 -26.05 -27.69
CA ASN A 151 -9.89 -25.46 -26.60
C ASN A 151 -10.80 -24.63 -25.67
N MET A 152 -11.43 -25.30 -24.71
CA MET A 152 -12.37 -24.69 -23.77
C MET A 152 -11.72 -23.70 -22.79
N ASN A 153 -10.42 -23.84 -22.51
CA ASN A 153 -9.71 -23.08 -21.48
C ASN A 153 -8.88 -21.91 -22.03
N HIS A 154 -9.11 -21.50 -23.29
CA HIS A 154 -8.38 -20.41 -23.90
C HIS A 154 -8.67 -19.07 -23.20
N ARG A 155 -7.64 -18.44 -22.64
CA ARG A 155 -7.70 -17.10 -22.05
C ARG A 155 -6.80 -16.12 -22.83
N PRO A 156 -7.32 -14.97 -23.29
CA PRO A 156 -6.53 -13.92 -23.90
C PRO A 156 -5.42 -13.41 -22.96
N ILE A 157 -4.22 -13.16 -23.49
CA ILE A 157 -3.07 -12.69 -22.72
C ILE A 157 -3.01 -11.17 -22.72
N ARG A 158 -2.73 -10.55 -21.56
CA ARG A 158 -2.47 -9.12 -21.43
C ARG A 158 -1.14 -8.75 -22.09
N THR A 159 -1.16 -7.69 -22.89
CA THR A 159 0.06 -7.05 -23.37
C THR A 159 0.87 -6.48 -22.19
N ARG A 160 2.14 -6.13 -22.43
CA ARG A 160 2.99 -5.52 -21.39
C ARG A 160 2.41 -4.20 -20.88
N GLU A 161 1.78 -3.42 -21.75
CA GLU A 161 1.16 -2.14 -21.40
C GLU A 161 -0.11 -2.34 -20.58
N GLU A 162 -1.03 -3.21 -21.05
CA GLU A 162 -2.26 -3.57 -20.32
C GLU A 162 -1.93 -4.13 -18.93
N ARG A 163 -0.89 -4.97 -18.83
CA ARG A 163 -0.42 -5.51 -17.54
C ARG A 163 0.10 -4.41 -16.62
N GLY A 164 0.86 -3.45 -17.15
CA GLY A 164 1.36 -2.33 -16.36
C GLY A 164 0.23 -1.43 -15.83
N VAL A 165 -0.84 -1.25 -16.62
CA VAL A 165 -2.05 -0.54 -16.19
C VAL A 165 -2.82 -1.33 -15.14
N ALA A 166 -3.00 -2.64 -15.33
CA ALA A 166 -3.66 -3.51 -14.35
C ALA A 166 -2.91 -3.54 -13.01
N LEU A 167 -1.57 -3.64 -13.03
CA LEU A 167 -0.74 -3.59 -11.80
C LEU A 167 -0.83 -2.25 -11.05
N ASN A 168 -1.13 -1.16 -11.76
CA ASN A 168 -1.33 0.13 -11.12
C ASN A 168 -2.68 0.24 -10.40
N ALA A 169 -3.69 -0.53 -10.82
CA ALA A 169 -5.04 -0.44 -10.29
C ALA A 169 -5.19 -1.19 -8.95
N GLN A 170 -4.57 -0.64 -7.90
CA GLN A 170 -4.44 -1.27 -6.58
C GLN A 170 -5.55 -0.87 -5.60
N LYS A 171 -6.50 0.00 -5.98
CA LYS A 171 -7.62 0.40 -5.11
C LYS A 171 -8.40 -0.77 -4.48
N PRO A 172 -8.92 -1.76 -5.25
CA PRO A 172 -9.65 -2.89 -4.66
C PRO A 172 -8.79 -3.71 -3.69
N ASN A 173 -7.54 -4.00 -4.10
CA ASN A 173 -6.58 -4.75 -3.28
C ASN A 173 -6.27 -4.02 -1.97
N SER A 174 -6.05 -2.71 -2.04
CA SER A 174 -5.79 -1.87 -0.86
C SER A 174 -6.94 -1.91 0.14
N ILE A 175 -8.19 -1.91 -0.32
CA ILE A 175 -9.35 -1.97 0.58
C ILE A 175 -9.47 -3.36 1.22
N ALA A 176 -9.27 -4.42 0.44
CA ALA A 176 -9.20 -5.78 0.98
C ALA A 176 -8.05 -5.94 1.99
N ASP A 177 -6.89 -5.34 1.73
CA ASP A 177 -5.75 -5.32 2.64
C ASP A 177 -6.08 -4.57 3.94
N ILE A 178 -6.78 -3.43 3.86
CA ILE A 178 -7.24 -2.68 5.03
C ILE A 178 -8.13 -3.57 5.90
N ALA A 179 -9.14 -4.23 5.32
CA ALA A 179 -10.00 -5.15 6.07
C ALA A 179 -9.21 -6.30 6.71
N SER A 180 -8.31 -6.93 5.94
CA SER A 180 -7.48 -8.04 6.40
C SER A 180 -6.55 -7.62 7.56
N VAL A 181 -5.82 -6.51 7.41
CA VAL A 181 -4.90 -6.02 8.44
C VAL A 181 -5.66 -5.56 9.69
N LEU A 182 -6.81 -4.90 9.54
CA LEU A 182 -7.63 -4.46 10.69
C LEU A 182 -8.32 -5.63 11.42
N SER A 183 -8.46 -6.78 10.77
CA SER A 183 -8.89 -8.04 11.42
C SER A 183 -7.78 -8.77 12.19
N GLY A 184 -6.57 -8.19 12.24
CA GLY A 184 -5.42 -8.78 12.92
C GLY A 184 -4.59 -9.73 12.06
N ALA A 185 -4.75 -9.73 10.74
CA ALA A 185 -3.90 -10.50 9.85
C ALA A 185 -2.47 -9.94 9.80
N GLY A 186 -1.50 -10.82 9.52
CA GLY A 186 -0.09 -10.49 9.42
C GLY A 186 0.68 -10.70 10.72
N ARG A 187 1.81 -11.42 10.63
CA ARG A 187 2.65 -11.73 11.79
C ARG A 187 3.14 -10.44 12.47
N GLY A 188 2.96 -10.37 13.79
CA GLY A 188 3.38 -9.23 14.61
C GLY A 188 2.51 -7.99 14.47
N ASN A 189 1.27 -8.14 13.97
CA ASN A 189 0.32 -7.04 13.90
C ASN A 189 -0.16 -6.64 15.29
N LYS A 190 0.18 -5.42 15.71
CA LYS A 190 -0.11 -4.90 17.05
C LYS A 190 -1.57 -4.50 17.30
N ILE A 191 -2.45 -4.65 16.30
CA ILE A 191 -3.89 -4.40 16.50
C ILE A 191 -4.54 -5.46 17.39
N VAL A 192 -3.90 -6.63 17.49
CA VAL A 192 -4.28 -7.71 18.41
C VAL A 192 -3.72 -7.39 19.80
N LEU A 193 -4.61 -7.12 20.76
CA LEU A 193 -4.25 -6.69 22.12
C LEU A 193 -3.98 -7.87 23.05
N SER A 194 -4.74 -8.95 22.91
CA SER A 194 -4.48 -10.24 23.54
C SER A 194 -4.68 -11.37 22.54
N GLU A 195 -3.73 -12.30 22.52
CA GLU A 195 -3.93 -13.63 21.96
C GLU A 195 -4.22 -14.55 23.14
N ASP A 196 -5.48 -14.61 23.56
CA ASP A 196 -5.89 -15.63 24.53
C ASP A 196 -5.80 -17.00 23.85
N ALA A 197 -5.41 -18.02 24.60
CA ALA A 197 -4.95 -19.33 24.11
C ALA A 197 -5.83 -19.98 23.03
N GLU A 198 -5.23 -20.91 22.27
CA GLU A 198 -5.81 -21.68 21.15
C GLU A 198 -7.34 -21.87 21.26
N GLY A 199 -8.10 -21.02 20.55
CA GLY A 199 -9.56 -21.10 20.43
C GLY A 199 -10.34 -19.90 20.98
N ALA A 200 -9.72 -18.96 21.70
CA ALA A 200 -10.39 -17.74 22.15
C ALA A 200 -10.46 -16.65 21.04
N GLU A 201 -11.52 -15.84 21.07
CA GLU A 201 -11.68 -14.71 20.17
C GLU A 201 -10.59 -13.66 20.41
N LYS A 202 -9.90 -13.24 19.34
CA LYS A 202 -8.85 -12.23 19.42
C LYS A 202 -9.46 -10.91 19.87
N LYS A 203 -8.94 -10.33 20.95
CA LYS A 203 -9.31 -8.98 21.35
C LYS A 203 -8.59 -7.98 20.44
N LEU A 204 -9.34 -7.35 19.56
CA LEU A 204 -8.86 -6.33 18.63
C LEU A 204 -9.09 -4.93 19.20
N LEU A 205 -8.23 -3.99 18.80
CA LEU A 205 -8.45 -2.57 19.06
C LEU A 205 -9.57 -2.03 18.16
N ASP A 206 -10.46 -1.21 18.72
CA ASP A 206 -11.47 -0.50 17.94
C ASP A 206 -10.85 0.59 17.07
N VAL A 207 -11.24 0.62 15.79
CA VAL A 207 -10.68 1.52 14.78
C VAL A 207 -11.82 2.13 13.96
N LYS A 208 -11.69 3.41 13.60
CA LYS A 208 -12.64 4.09 12.71
C LYS A 208 -12.05 4.22 11.32
N VAL A 209 -12.78 3.76 10.30
CA VAL A 209 -12.43 3.97 8.89
C VAL A 209 -13.47 4.89 8.25
N SER A 210 -13.03 6.08 7.88
CA SER A 210 -13.86 7.07 7.20
C SER A 210 -13.60 7.01 5.69
N TRP A 211 -14.65 7.03 4.88
CA TRP A 211 -14.57 6.87 3.42
C TRP A 211 -15.00 8.14 2.68
N ALA A 212 -14.44 8.37 1.49
CA ALA A 212 -14.93 9.39 0.56
C ALA A 212 -16.17 8.92 -0.22
N ASN A 213 -16.29 7.62 -0.49
CA ASN A 213 -17.46 6.98 -1.09
C ASN A 213 -17.81 5.73 -0.29
N ASP A 214 -19.07 5.60 0.14
CA ASP A 214 -19.52 4.47 0.95
C ASP A 214 -19.36 3.12 0.22
N GLN A 215 -19.53 3.12 -1.11
CA GLN A 215 -19.41 1.91 -1.94
C GLN A 215 -18.00 1.32 -1.92
N ASP A 216 -16.98 2.12 -1.60
CA ASP A 216 -15.61 1.62 -1.56
C ASP A 216 -15.44 0.54 -0.48
N ARG A 217 -16.22 0.54 0.61
CA ARG A 217 -16.10 -0.50 1.65
C ARG A 217 -16.48 -1.91 1.14
N GLU A 218 -17.22 -1.99 0.04
CA GLU A 218 -17.75 -3.24 -0.52
C GLU A 218 -16.69 -4.04 -1.31
N TYR A 219 -15.54 -3.44 -1.63
CA TYR A 219 -14.41 -4.18 -2.22
C TYR A 219 -13.85 -5.26 -1.27
N ALA A 220 -14.05 -5.10 0.03
CA ALA A 220 -13.75 -6.14 1.02
C ALA A 220 -15.01 -6.99 1.26
N GLN A 221 -14.86 -8.31 1.16
CA GLN A 221 -15.98 -9.26 1.33
C GLN A 221 -16.55 -9.25 2.74
N LYS A 222 -15.71 -9.03 3.76
CA LYS A 222 -16.09 -9.01 5.17
C LYS A 222 -15.20 -8.03 5.93
N TRP A 223 -15.80 -7.37 6.92
CA TRP A 223 -15.12 -6.53 7.91
C TRP A 223 -15.19 -7.18 9.29
N SER A 224 -14.17 -6.92 10.12
CA SER A 224 -14.16 -7.35 11.52
C SER A 224 -14.97 -6.38 12.39
N GLU A 225 -15.47 -6.88 13.52
CA GLU A 225 -16.44 -6.17 14.37
C GLU A 225 -15.84 -4.94 15.07
N ASN A 226 -14.52 -4.89 15.23
CA ASN A 226 -13.78 -3.75 15.79
C ASN A 226 -13.70 -2.54 14.84
N VAL A 227 -14.12 -2.69 13.58
CA VAL A 227 -14.04 -1.61 12.59
C VAL A 227 -15.37 -0.88 12.50
N THR A 228 -15.35 0.41 12.83
CA THR A 228 -16.48 1.31 12.64
C THR A 228 -16.31 2.11 11.36
N HIS A 229 -17.36 2.19 10.54
CA HIS A 229 -17.32 2.93 9.29
C HIS A 229 -17.94 4.32 9.41
N GLY A 230 -17.34 5.30 8.75
CA GLY A 230 -17.87 6.65 8.63
C GLY A 230 -17.69 7.20 7.21
N LEU A 231 -18.25 8.38 6.96
CA LEU A 231 -18.02 9.14 5.74
C LEU A 231 -17.22 10.40 6.05
N PHE A 232 -16.49 10.90 5.05
CA PHE A 232 -15.86 12.21 5.15
C PHE A 232 -16.92 13.32 5.24
N GLU A 233 -16.73 14.26 6.17
CA GLU A 233 -17.59 15.44 6.30
C GLU A 233 -17.64 16.26 5.00
N LYS A 234 -16.48 16.39 4.35
CA LYS A 234 -16.35 17.01 3.02
C LYS A 234 -15.84 15.97 2.04
N PRO A 235 -16.65 15.56 1.06
CA PRO A 235 -16.21 14.58 0.08
C PRO A 235 -15.02 15.11 -0.73
N SER A 236 -13.97 14.30 -0.85
CA SER A 236 -12.71 14.67 -1.50
C SER A 236 -12.83 14.89 -3.02
N TYR A 237 -13.98 14.55 -3.62
CA TYR A 237 -14.28 14.80 -5.02
C TYR A 237 -14.69 16.25 -5.31
N ILE A 238 -15.11 17.03 -4.29
CA ILE A 238 -15.38 18.46 -4.44
C ILE A 238 -14.04 19.18 -4.53
N SER A 239 -13.59 19.44 -5.75
CA SER A 239 -12.46 20.32 -6.03
C SER A 239 -12.77 21.70 -5.48
N ASN A 240 -12.14 22.06 -4.36
CA ASN A 240 -12.01 23.39 -3.77
C ASN A 240 -13.15 24.36 -4.11
N GLU A 241 -14.10 24.56 -3.19
CA GLU A 241 -14.67 25.90 -3.10
C GLU A 241 -13.51 26.87 -2.87
N PRO A 242 -13.45 28.02 -3.58
CA PRO A 242 -12.44 29.01 -3.31
C PRO A 242 -12.55 29.40 -1.84
N GLU A 243 -11.45 29.34 -1.10
CA GLU A 243 -11.34 29.99 0.20
C GLU A 243 -11.82 31.43 0.00
N LYS A 244 -12.99 31.76 0.55
CA LYS A 244 -13.44 33.15 0.64
C LYS A 244 -12.38 33.83 1.49
N LYS A 245 -11.49 34.57 0.84
CA LYS A 245 -10.68 35.57 1.53
C LYS A 245 -11.68 36.49 2.21
N GLU A 246 -11.74 36.45 3.53
CA GLU A 246 -12.41 37.50 4.29
C GLU A 246 -11.71 38.80 3.88
N GLU A 247 -12.45 39.67 3.21
CA GLU A 247 -12.00 41.02 2.89
C GLU A 247 -11.73 41.71 4.22
N GLU A 248 -10.46 41.92 4.50
CA GLU A 248 -9.96 42.76 5.58
C GLU A 248 -10.56 44.15 5.39
N LYS A 249 -11.58 44.46 6.19
CA LYS A 249 -12.30 45.72 6.15
C LYS A 249 -11.30 46.82 6.53
N ALA A 250 -10.89 47.62 5.54
CA ALA A 250 -10.00 48.75 5.76
C ALA A 250 -10.61 49.68 6.84
N PRO A 251 -9.82 50.18 7.82
CA PRO A 251 -10.33 51.11 8.81
C PRO A 251 -10.71 52.44 8.14
N GLU A 252 -11.88 52.96 8.52
CA GLU A 252 -12.42 54.23 8.04
C GLU A 252 -11.45 55.38 8.32
N PRO A 253 -11.28 56.35 7.39
CA PRO A 253 -10.41 57.49 7.61
C PRO A 253 -11.01 58.39 8.70
N VAL A 254 -10.23 58.62 9.75
CA VAL A 254 -10.52 59.62 10.78
C VAL A 254 -10.46 60.99 10.11
N ALA A 255 -11.59 61.69 10.05
CA ALA A 255 -11.66 63.07 9.59
C ALA A 255 -11.02 63.99 10.65
N GLU A 256 -10.08 64.84 10.21
CA GLU A 256 -9.55 65.98 10.97
C GLU A 256 -10.56 67.13 11.06
#